data_AF-A0A8T4KW97-F1
#
_entry.id   AF-A0A8T4KW97-F1
#
_cell.length_a   1.000
_cell.length_b   1.000
_cell.length_c   1.000
_cell.angle_alpha   90.00
_cell.angle_beta   90.00
_cell.angle_gamma   90.00
#
_symmetry.space_group_name_H-M   'P 1'
#
loop_
_entity.id
_entity.type
_entity.pdbx_description
1 polymer ?
#
loop_
_entity_poly.entity_id
_entity_poly.type
_entity_poly.pdbx_seq_one_letter_code
_entity_poly.pdbx_strand_id
1 'polypeptide(L)'
;MKIKLAIIGIILTALILSGCSQNNNQNNAQQANNNTTSDSELSACKTTNDPESKLNCFVNLAISRNKVEVCENAEPNVYPCYSDFAFRTNNEQVCNQINNSTWKTLCIKRFAESNPSLCSELKNDEMNKERDYCYSSGALKSKNGSFCQKIEDKKLVASCYSNLALDTNNVSFCDQLKNDAKAYEFDNGFCYSDLGIQVKSPTICEKSELFSDDCMIQLAESMKDGTLCERVTDDKKRNICYNHAGIATNDAALCDKIVISQVFQSSDISLKDSCYSEIAKATKNKSLCEKVIREDQKTFCISQA
;
A
#
# COMPACT_ATOMS: atom_id res chain seq x y z
N MET A 1 11.90 -40.85 33.47
CA MET A 1 12.03 -41.65 32.22
C MET A 1 12.40 -40.66 31.11
N LYS A 2 13.66 -40.42 30.73
CA LYS A 2 14.65 -41.27 30.03
C LYS A 2 14.08 -42.03 28.82
N ILE A 3 14.52 -41.63 27.62
CA ILE A 3 14.92 -42.35 26.38
C ILE A 3 14.71 -41.34 25.20
N LYS A 4 15.69 -40.59 24.67
CA LYS A 4 16.81 -40.88 23.74
C LYS A 4 16.42 -41.49 22.37
N LEU A 5 16.95 -40.87 21.29
CA LEU A 5 17.30 -41.32 19.90
C LEU A 5 16.73 -40.32 18.86
N ALA A 6 17.45 -39.46 18.13
CA ALA A 6 18.75 -39.47 17.42
C ALA A 6 18.73 -40.19 16.04
N ILE A 7 18.62 -39.42 14.94
CA ILE A 7 19.06 -39.72 13.54
C ILE A 7 19.21 -38.34 12.84
N ILE A 8 20.40 -37.74 12.65
CA ILE A 8 21.46 -37.94 11.63
C ILE A 8 20.96 -37.95 10.18
N GLY A 9 21.21 -36.85 9.46
CA GLY A 9 21.04 -36.75 8.01
C GLY A 9 21.95 -35.66 7.44
N ILE A 10 23.23 -36.02 7.27
CA ILE A 10 24.27 -35.26 6.58
C ILE A 10 23.96 -35.30 5.08
N ILE A 11 23.81 -34.14 4.43
CA ILE A 11 24.01 -34.02 2.97
C ILE A 11 25.03 -32.91 2.71
N LEU A 12 26.24 -33.39 2.41
CA LEU A 12 27.35 -32.69 1.81
C LEU A 12 27.22 -32.84 0.28
N THR A 13 27.16 -31.75 -0.48
CA THR A 13 27.61 -31.65 -1.89
C THR A 13 27.64 -30.16 -2.26
N ALA A 14 28.82 -29.55 -2.31
CA ALA A 14 29.66 -29.37 -3.52
C ALA A 14 29.21 -28.13 -4.34
N LEU A 15 29.93 -27.02 -4.19
CA LEU A 15 30.98 -26.55 -5.13
C LEU A 15 30.43 -26.23 -6.54
N ILE A 16 30.11 -24.95 -6.78
CA ILE A 16 30.35 -24.31 -8.07
C ILE A 16 31.07 -22.98 -7.79
N LEU A 17 32.39 -23.07 -7.85
CA LEU A 17 33.28 -21.94 -8.13
C LEU A 17 33.32 -21.76 -9.64
N SER A 18 32.79 -20.64 -10.12
CA SER A 18 33.14 -20.03 -11.39
C SER A 18 32.97 -18.52 -11.15
N GLY A 19 34.01 -17.71 -10.97
CA GLY A 19 35.22 -17.69 -11.76
C GLY A 19 35.04 -16.76 -12.96
N CYS A 20 34.77 -15.46 -12.71
CA CYS A 20 34.92 -14.42 -13.72
C CYS A 20 36.12 -13.55 -13.34
N SER A 21 37.18 -13.80 -14.09
CA SER A 21 38.45 -13.09 -14.10
C SER A 21 38.26 -11.59 -14.36
N GLN A 22 39.05 -10.80 -13.63
CA GLN A 22 39.39 -9.44 -14.03
C GLN A 22 39.97 -9.46 -15.45
N ASN A 23 39.42 -8.65 -16.34
CA ASN A 23 40.09 -8.24 -17.56
C ASN A 23 40.34 -6.73 -17.45
N ASN A 24 41.44 -6.43 -16.76
CA ASN A 24 42.01 -5.10 -16.68
C ASN A 24 42.92 -4.97 -17.91
N ASN A 25 42.38 -4.44 -19.01
CA ASN A 25 43.19 -4.20 -20.20
C ASN A 25 43.21 -2.71 -20.54
N GLN A 26 44.43 -2.19 -20.52
CA GLN A 26 44.78 -0.80 -20.71
C GLN A 26 44.46 -0.35 -22.14
N ASN A 27 43.54 0.60 -22.27
CA ASN A 27 43.44 1.47 -23.44
C ASN A 27 43.83 2.90 -23.02
N ASN A 28 45.13 3.10 -22.77
CA ASN A 28 45.75 4.42 -22.65
C ASN A 28 46.65 4.64 -23.88
N ALA A 29 46.05 4.94 -25.03
CA ALA A 29 46.73 5.57 -26.17
C ALA A 29 45.73 5.96 -27.28
N GLN A 30 44.70 6.77 -26.98
CA GLN A 30 43.92 7.50 -27.99
C GLN A 30 43.02 8.56 -27.31
N GLN A 31 43.63 9.63 -26.76
CA GLN A 31 42.91 10.77 -26.17
C GLN A 31 43.30 12.14 -26.72
N ALA A 32 43.99 12.20 -27.87
CA ALA A 32 44.54 13.47 -28.37
C ALA A 32 43.83 14.07 -29.60
N ASN A 33 42.70 13.53 -30.09
CA ASN A 33 42.06 14.07 -31.31
C ASN A 33 40.52 14.26 -31.27
N ASN A 34 39.90 14.29 -30.08
CA ASN A 34 38.44 14.45 -29.93
C ASN A 34 37.95 15.90 -29.65
N ASN A 35 38.83 16.91 -29.68
CA ASN A 35 38.42 18.28 -29.35
C ASN A 35 37.75 19.02 -30.51
N THR A 36 38.00 18.68 -31.77
CA THR A 36 37.50 19.46 -32.92
C THR A 36 36.10 19.06 -33.39
N THR A 37 35.65 17.82 -33.14
CA THR A 37 34.25 17.39 -33.37
C THR A 37 33.29 17.86 -32.27
N SER A 38 33.83 18.33 -31.14
CA SER A 38 33.06 18.75 -29.97
C SER A 38 32.06 19.88 -30.28
N ASP A 39 32.46 20.87 -31.07
CA ASP A 39 31.70 22.13 -31.19
C ASP A 39 30.60 22.07 -32.25
N SER A 40 30.75 21.19 -33.25
CA SER A 40 29.75 21.02 -34.32
C SER A 40 28.46 20.38 -33.82
N GLU A 41 28.54 19.35 -32.97
CA GLU A 41 27.32 18.69 -32.45
C GLU A 41 26.61 19.58 -31.42
N LEU A 42 27.38 20.32 -30.63
CA LEU A 42 26.83 21.26 -29.65
C LEU A 42 26.08 22.41 -30.35
N SER A 43 26.62 22.91 -31.47
CA SER A 43 25.95 23.93 -32.27
C SER A 43 24.67 23.40 -32.94
N ALA A 44 24.65 22.14 -33.38
CA ALA A 44 23.45 21.49 -33.91
C ALA A 44 22.32 21.39 -32.86
N CYS A 45 22.63 21.07 -31.60
CA CYS A 45 21.61 21.10 -30.54
C CYS A 45 21.09 22.52 -30.29
N LYS A 46 21.95 23.55 -30.36
CA LYS A 46 21.57 24.95 -30.14
C LYS A 46 20.59 25.49 -31.17
N THR A 47 20.66 25.03 -32.42
CA THR A 47 19.78 25.47 -33.52
C THR A 47 18.43 24.75 -33.57
N THR A 48 18.18 23.80 -32.67
CA THR A 48 16.90 23.10 -32.57
C THR A 48 15.83 24.02 -31.96
N ASN A 49 14.75 24.29 -32.70
CA ASN A 49 13.71 25.24 -32.29
C ASN A 49 12.72 24.67 -31.26
N ASP A 50 12.44 23.36 -31.32
CA ASP A 50 11.51 22.70 -30.41
C ASP A 50 12.18 22.45 -29.04
N PRO A 51 11.62 22.97 -27.91
CA PRO A 51 12.26 22.86 -26.59
C PRO A 51 12.52 21.43 -26.12
N GLU A 52 11.63 20.49 -26.45
CA GLU A 52 11.75 19.08 -26.07
C GLU A 52 12.84 18.38 -26.89
N SER A 53 12.84 18.56 -28.21
CA SER A 53 13.87 18.05 -29.11
C SER A 53 15.25 18.63 -28.76
N LYS A 54 15.31 19.92 -28.41
CA LYS A 54 16.54 20.59 -27.96
C LYS A 54 17.08 19.96 -26.68
N LEU A 55 16.22 19.75 -25.67
CA LEU A 55 16.58 19.07 -24.42
C LEU A 55 17.10 17.65 -24.70
N ASN A 56 16.37 16.86 -25.48
CA ASN A 56 16.75 15.50 -25.85
C ASN A 56 18.10 15.46 -26.59
N CYS A 57 18.38 16.44 -27.45
CA CYS A 57 19.67 16.58 -28.12
C CYS A 57 20.81 16.72 -27.11
N PHE A 58 20.70 17.65 -26.15
CA PHE A 58 21.71 17.86 -25.12
C PHE A 58 21.89 16.64 -24.20
N VAL A 59 20.80 15.98 -23.79
CA VAL A 59 20.87 14.76 -22.96
C VAL A 59 21.61 13.65 -23.70
N ASN A 60 21.25 13.38 -24.95
CA ASN A 60 21.89 12.32 -25.75
C ASN A 60 23.37 12.64 -26.02
N LEU A 61 23.69 13.92 -26.26
CA LEU A 61 25.06 14.37 -26.44
C LEU A 61 25.89 14.26 -25.15
N ALA A 62 25.30 14.59 -24.00
CA ALA A 62 25.93 14.42 -22.70
C ALA A 62 26.24 12.94 -22.43
N ILE A 63 25.27 12.05 -22.71
CA ILE A 63 25.40 10.59 -22.54
C ILE A 63 26.47 10.02 -23.48
N SER A 64 26.42 10.35 -24.79
CA SER A 64 27.36 9.81 -25.77
C SER A 64 28.81 10.20 -25.46
N ARG A 65 29.00 11.37 -24.85
CA ARG A 65 30.31 11.87 -24.41
C ARG A 65 30.67 11.47 -22.99
N ASN A 66 29.73 10.92 -22.22
CA ASN A 66 29.83 10.71 -20.78
C ASN A 66 30.32 11.97 -20.03
N LYS A 67 29.75 13.15 -20.39
CA LYS A 67 30.14 14.47 -19.86
C LYS A 67 28.89 15.26 -19.50
N VAL A 68 28.63 15.40 -18.21
CA VAL A 68 27.43 16.08 -17.69
C VAL A 68 27.46 17.59 -17.95
N GLU A 69 28.65 18.17 -18.09
CA GLU A 69 28.89 19.59 -18.36
C GLU A 69 28.26 20.04 -19.70
N VAL A 70 27.97 19.09 -20.60
CA VAL A 70 27.19 19.38 -21.82
C VAL A 70 25.82 19.98 -21.49
N CYS A 71 25.22 19.60 -20.35
CA CYS A 71 23.92 20.12 -19.91
C CYS A 71 23.95 21.62 -19.53
N GLU A 72 25.11 22.21 -19.27
CA GLU A 72 25.24 23.66 -19.03
C GLU A 72 24.79 24.49 -20.25
N ASN A 73 24.83 23.89 -21.44
CA ASN A 73 24.42 24.54 -22.68
C ASN A 73 22.91 24.42 -22.99
N ALA A 74 22.16 23.70 -22.15
CA ALA A 74 20.78 23.33 -22.43
C ALA A 74 19.75 24.41 -22.03
N GLU A 75 20.08 25.70 -22.08
CA GLU A 75 19.15 26.77 -21.65
C GLU A 75 17.84 26.80 -22.47
N PRO A 76 16.67 26.99 -21.79
CA PRO A 76 16.48 27.17 -20.33
C PRO A 76 16.37 25.86 -19.53
N ASN A 77 16.48 24.71 -20.18
CA ASN A 77 16.27 23.36 -19.66
C ASN A 77 17.53 22.72 -19.05
N VAL A 78 18.39 23.50 -18.40
CA VAL A 78 19.62 23.02 -17.77
C VAL A 78 19.33 21.91 -16.77
N TYR A 79 18.44 22.15 -15.79
CA TYR A 79 18.13 21.17 -14.74
C TYR A 79 17.40 19.90 -15.22
N PRO A 80 16.40 19.98 -16.14
CA PRO A 80 15.89 18.79 -16.82
C PRO A 80 17.00 17.94 -17.45
N CYS A 81 18.00 18.57 -18.11
CA CYS A 81 19.10 17.85 -18.74
C CYS A 81 19.93 17.08 -17.72
N TYR A 82 20.34 17.72 -16.62
CA TYR A 82 21.06 17.05 -15.52
C TYR A 82 20.27 15.86 -14.97
N SER A 83 18.97 16.03 -14.72
CA SER A 83 18.11 14.97 -14.17
C SER A 83 17.96 13.77 -15.11
N ASP A 84 17.75 14.01 -16.41
CA ASP A 84 17.61 12.95 -17.39
C ASP A 84 18.95 12.25 -17.67
N PHE A 85 20.05 13.01 -17.70
CA PHE A 85 21.40 12.44 -17.77
C PHE A 85 21.67 11.54 -16.56
N ALA A 86 21.41 12.02 -15.34
CA ALA A 86 21.59 11.26 -14.11
C ALA A 86 20.85 9.92 -14.22
N PHE A 87 19.56 9.95 -14.52
CA PHE A 87 18.72 8.75 -14.60
C PHE A 87 19.17 7.77 -15.69
N ARG A 88 19.42 8.26 -16.92
CA ARG A 88 19.80 7.42 -18.06
C ARG A 88 21.20 6.81 -17.91
N THR A 89 22.06 7.41 -17.09
CA THR A 89 23.40 6.89 -16.77
C THR A 89 23.47 6.18 -15.42
N ASN A 90 22.35 6.11 -14.68
CA ASN A 90 22.28 5.59 -13.32
C ASN A 90 23.34 6.20 -12.38
N ASN A 91 23.55 7.52 -12.47
CA ASN A 91 24.52 8.26 -11.67
C ASN A 91 23.81 9.25 -10.76
N GLU A 92 23.39 8.83 -9.56
CA GLU A 92 22.61 9.69 -8.67
C GLU A 92 23.39 10.91 -8.16
N GLN A 93 24.73 10.85 -8.17
CA GLN A 93 25.58 11.96 -7.71
C GLN A 93 25.42 13.21 -8.59
N VAL A 94 24.95 13.05 -9.83
CA VAL A 94 24.61 14.16 -10.72
C VAL A 94 23.49 15.03 -10.15
N CYS A 95 22.54 14.45 -9.40
CA CYS A 95 21.48 15.23 -8.75
C CYS A 95 22.05 16.27 -7.78
N ASN A 96 23.23 16.04 -7.20
CA ASN A 96 23.89 17.00 -6.31
C ASN A 96 24.43 18.25 -7.03
N GLN A 97 24.56 18.21 -8.36
CA GLN A 97 24.99 19.34 -9.19
C GLN A 97 23.84 20.28 -9.57
N ILE A 98 22.59 19.91 -9.27
CA ILE A 98 21.41 20.72 -9.57
C ILE A 98 21.24 21.78 -8.46
N ASN A 99 21.49 23.04 -8.79
CA ASN A 99 21.37 24.17 -7.85
C ASN A 99 19.91 24.55 -7.52
N ASN A 100 18.97 24.27 -8.42
CA ASN A 100 17.56 24.52 -8.16
C ASN A 100 16.96 23.44 -7.26
N SER A 101 16.45 23.85 -6.09
CA SER A 101 15.92 22.94 -5.06
C SER A 101 14.79 22.03 -5.56
N THR A 102 13.84 22.58 -6.33
CA THR A 102 12.72 21.81 -6.91
C THR A 102 13.23 20.72 -7.85
N TRP A 103 14.11 21.06 -8.79
CA TRP A 103 14.66 20.08 -9.73
C TRP A 103 15.59 19.06 -9.07
N LYS A 104 16.37 19.47 -8.08
CA LYS A 104 17.21 18.56 -7.29
C LYS A 104 16.34 17.54 -6.57
N THR A 105 15.25 17.99 -5.96
CA THR A 105 14.25 17.13 -5.30
C THR A 105 13.64 16.12 -6.28
N LEU A 106 13.22 16.58 -7.46
CA LEU A 106 12.65 15.71 -8.50
C LEU A 106 13.66 14.66 -8.97
N CYS A 107 14.93 15.05 -9.16
CA CYS A 107 16.01 14.15 -9.53
C CYS A 107 16.22 13.05 -8.48
N ILE A 108 16.37 13.43 -7.20
CA ILE A 108 16.56 12.49 -6.09
C ILE A 108 15.37 11.54 -5.95
N LYS A 109 14.12 12.07 -6.02
CA LYS A 109 12.90 11.26 -5.92
C LYS A 109 12.85 10.14 -6.95
N ARG A 110 13.26 10.41 -8.19
CA ARG A 110 13.28 9.42 -9.28
C ARG A 110 14.20 8.24 -8.97
N PHE A 111 15.36 8.48 -8.37
CA PHE A 111 16.26 7.42 -7.90
C PHE A 111 15.77 6.74 -6.64
N ALA A 112 15.15 7.49 -5.75
CA ALA A 112 14.70 6.96 -4.47
C ALA A 112 13.60 5.90 -4.60
N GLU A 113 12.90 5.85 -5.74
CA GLU A 113 11.99 4.75 -6.03
C GLU A 113 12.70 3.38 -6.10
N SER A 114 13.94 3.35 -6.55
CA SER A 114 14.76 2.12 -6.61
C SER A 114 15.70 2.01 -5.41
N ASN A 115 16.06 3.15 -4.81
CA ASN A 115 16.93 3.20 -3.64
C ASN A 115 16.41 4.19 -2.59
N PRO A 116 15.47 3.78 -1.71
CA PRO A 116 14.85 4.69 -0.75
C PRO A 116 15.81 5.29 0.28
N SER A 117 17.07 4.84 0.39
CA SER A 117 18.05 5.50 1.25
C SER A 117 18.37 6.93 0.80
N LEU A 118 18.21 7.22 -0.49
CA LEU A 118 18.44 8.55 -1.07
C LEU A 118 17.41 9.58 -0.60
N CYS A 119 16.26 9.15 -0.07
CA CYS A 119 15.31 10.08 0.56
C CYS A 119 16.00 10.89 1.67
N SER A 120 17.01 10.34 2.35
CA SER A 120 17.77 11.06 3.37
C SER A 120 18.48 12.32 2.88
N GLU A 121 18.66 12.52 1.57
CA GLU A 121 19.27 13.70 0.97
C GLU A 121 18.30 14.90 0.89
N LEU A 122 17.01 14.68 1.12
CA LEU A 122 15.95 15.69 1.13
C LEU A 122 15.85 16.36 2.52
N LYS A 123 16.88 17.13 2.94
CA LYS A 123 17.05 17.62 4.34
C LYS A 123 16.63 19.06 4.63
N ASN A 124 15.80 19.69 3.80
CA ASN A 124 15.43 21.10 4.03
C ASN A 124 14.14 21.16 4.86
N ASP A 125 13.99 22.15 5.75
CA ASP A 125 12.81 22.25 6.63
C ASP A 125 11.48 22.24 5.86
N GLU A 126 11.44 22.90 4.70
CA GLU A 126 10.30 22.90 3.79
C GLU A 126 10.06 21.53 3.12
N MET A 127 11.11 20.70 3.02
CA MET A 127 11.13 19.42 2.30
C MET A 127 10.95 18.18 3.19
N ASN A 128 10.77 18.35 4.51
CA ASN A 128 10.58 17.22 5.42
C ASN A 128 9.37 16.37 5.01
N LYS A 129 8.30 17.00 4.47
CA LYS A 129 7.14 16.27 3.93
C LYS A 129 7.51 15.43 2.72
N GLU A 130 8.25 15.99 1.77
CA GLU A 130 8.70 15.31 0.55
C GLU A 130 9.62 14.14 0.86
N ARG A 131 10.48 14.29 1.87
CA ARG A 131 11.34 13.24 2.41
C ARG A 131 10.52 12.08 2.98
N ASP A 132 9.52 12.41 3.78
CA ASP A 132 8.64 11.46 4.43
C ASP A 132 7.79 10.68 3.41
N TYR A 133 7.23 11.37 2.40
CA TYR A 133 6.55 10.73 1.27
C TYR A 133 7.49 9.83 0.44
N CYS A 134 8.74 10.27 0.26
CA CYS A 134 9.76 9.49 -0.42
C CYS A 134 10.02 8.16 0.29
N TYR A 135 10.21 8.18 1.61
CA TYR A 135 10.37 6.96 2.40
C TYR A 135 9.14 6.07 2.37
N SER A 136 7.94 6.64 2.45
CA SER A 136 6.68 5.89 2.38
C SER A 136 6.52 5.16 1.04
N SER A 137 6.71 5.87 -0.07
CA SER A 137 6.68 5.29 -1.42
C SER A 137 7.74 4.20 -1.60
N GLY A 138 8.96 4.48 -1.14
CA GLY A 138 10.05 3.52 -1.16
C GLY A 138 9.77 2.27 -0.34
N ALA A 139 9.14 2.40 0.83
CA ALA A 139 8.70 1.28 1.66
C ALA A 139 7.71 0.40 0.89
N LEU A 140 6.68 1.00 0.29
CA LEU A 140 5.63 0.27 -0.45
C LEU A 140 6.15 -0.40 -1.72
N LYS A 141 7.09 0.22 -2.44
CA LYS A 141 7.67 -0.35 -3.65
C LYS A 141 8.63 -1.50 -3.32
N SER A 142 9.42 -1.37 -2.25
CA SER A 142 10.39 -2.40 -1.82
C SER A 142 9.80 -3.45 -0.87
N LYS A 143 8.55 -3.27 -0.42
CA LYS A 143 7.91 -4.04 0.66
C LYS A 143 8.73 -4.11 1.95
N ASN A 144 9.49 -3.04 2.24
CA ASN A 144 10.38 -2.97 3.40
C ASN A 144 9.93 -1.89 4.40
N GLY A 145 9.35 -2.33 5.52
CA GLY A 145 8.88 -1.46 6.60
C GLY A 145 9.97 -0.69 7.36
N SER A 146 11.26 -0.99 7.17
CA SER A 146 12.34 -0.20 7.79
C SER A 146 12.39 1.24 7.26
N PHE A 147 11.81 1.51 6.09
CA PHE A 147 11.71 2.87 5.56
C PHE A 147 10.58 3.67 6.22
N CYS A 148 9.46 3.04 6.61
CA CYS A 148 8.40 3.71 7.37
C CYS A 148 8.93 4.26 8.71
N GLN A 149 9.87 3.56 9.34
CA GLN A 149 10.56 3.99 10.57
C GLN A 149 11.35 5.30 10.44
N LYS A 150 11.69 5.71 9.21
CA LYS A 150 12.46 6.93 8.92
C LYS A 150 11.57 8.16 8.68
N ILE A 151 10.26 7.98 8.68
CA ILE A 151 9.27 9.04 8.49
C ILE A 151 9.08 9.77 9.84
N GLU A 152 9.11 11.10 9.82
CA GLU A 152 8.89 11.93 11.01
C GLU A 152 7.39 12.25 11.22
N ASP A 153 6.63 12.48 10.15
CA ASP A 153 5.18 12.67 10.20
C ASP A 153 4.49 11.40 10.70
N LYS A 154 3.94 11.49 11.91
CA LYS A 154 3.33 10.37 12.59
C LYS A 154 2.16 9.78 11.79
N LYS A 155 1.28 10.60 11.22
CA LYS A 155 0.13 10.11 10.43
C LYS A 155 0.62 9.36 9.19
N LEU A 156 1.71 9.82 8.59
CA LEU A 156 2.27 9.15 7.42
C LEU A 156 2.97 7.83 7.78
N VAL A 157 3.61 7.72 8.95
CA VAL A 157 4.10 6.43 9.48
C VAL A 157 2.96 5.42 9.58
N ALA A 158 1.82 5.84 10.15
CA ALA A 158 0.65 4.98 10.29
C ALA A 158 0.14 4.48 8.94
N SER A 159 -0.08 5.41 8.01
CA SER A 159 -0.49 5.08 6.64
C SER A 159 0.51 4.17 5.92
N CYS A 160 1.82 4.40 6.09
CA CYS A 160 2.89 3.60 5.49
C CYS A 160 2.81 2.13 5.92
N TYR A 161 2.72 1.88 7.23
CA TYR A 161 2.61 0.52 7.76
C TYR A 161 1.28 -0.15 7.43
N SER A 162 0.16 0.56 7.48
CA SER A 162 -1.14 0.01 7.09
C SER A 162 -1.17 -0.42 5.63
N ASN A 163 -0.69 0.44 4.73
CA ASN A 163 -0.60 0.10 3.31
C ASN A 163 0.36 -1.07 3.06
N LEU A 164 1.49 -1.16 3.78
CA LEU A 164 2.36 -2.33 3.71
C LEU A 164 1.66 -3.60 4.18
N ALA A 165 0.90 -3.54 5.28
CA ALA A 165 0.15 -4.66 5.81
C ALA A 165 -0.83 -5.21 4.78
N LEU A 166 -1.60 -4.33 4.14
CA LEU A 166 -2.55 -4.66 3.07
C LEU A 166 -1.84 -5.20 1.82
N ASP A 167 -0.81 -4.51 1.32
CA ASP A 167 -0.10 -4.90 0.11
C ASP A 167 0.61 -6.26 0.22
N THR A 168 1.05 -6.63 1.42
CA THR A 168 1.81 -7.86 1.68
C THR A 168 1.01 -8.94 2.39
N ASN A 169 -0.23 -8.64 2.79
CA ASN A 169 -1.03 -9.46 3.69
C ASN A 169 -0.30 -9.81 5.00
N ASN A 170 0.58 -8.94 5.49
CA ASN A 170 1.41 -9.20 6.66
C ASN A 170 1.00 -8.37 7.87
N VAL A 171 0.35 -9.03 8.83
CA VAL A 171 -0.13 -8.44 10.09
C VAL A 171 0.99 -7.84 10.96
N SER A 172 2.24 -8.27 10.78
CA SER A 172 3.37 -7.74 11.57
C SER A 172 3.63 -6.25 11.30
N PHE A 173 3.16 -5.72 10.18
CA PHE A 173 3.23 -4.28 9.90
C PHE A 173 2.21 -3.49 10.73
N CYS A 174 1.00 -4.01 10.96
CA CYS A 174 0.07 -3.41 11.94
C CYS A 174 0.65 -3.44 13.35
N ASP A 175 1.34 -4.53 13.73
CA ASP A 175 1.99 -4.63 15.03
C ASP A 175 3.04 -3.52 15.28
N GLN A 176 3.62 -2.91 14.22
CA GLN A 176 4.57 -1.79 14.37
C GLN A 176 3.90 -0.51 14.91
N LEU A 177 2.58 -0.36 14.76
CA LEU A 177 1.83 0.82 15.20
C LEU A 177 1.58 0.83 16.72
N LYS A 178 1.67 -0.33 17.38
CA LYS A 178 1.47 -0.45 18.84
C LYS A 178 2.56 0.21 19.67
N ASN A 179 3.75 0.39 19.10
CA ASN A 179 4.92 0.89 19.82
C ASN A 179 4.81 2.38 20.23
N ASP A 180 3.85 3.12 19.66
CA ASP A 180 3.58 4.53 19.99
C ASP A 180 2.09 4.69 20.34
N ALA A 181 1.69 4.02 21.42
CA ALA A 181 0.29 3.75 21.80
C ALA A 181 -0.61 5.00 21.90
N LYS A 182 -0.05 6.20 22.11
CA LYS A 182 -0.84 7.44 22.17
C LYS A 182 -1.07 8.08 20.80
N ALA A 183 -0.19 7.87 19.84
CA ALA A 183 -0.29 8.51 18.53
C ALA A 183 -1.20 7.72 17.56
N TYR A 184 -1.31 6.40 17.75
CA TYR A 184 -1.84 5.49 16.73
C TYR A 184 -2.97 4.56 17.18
N GLU A 185 -3.58 4.77 18.35
CA GLU A 185 -4.64 3.87 18.84
C GLU A 185 -5.72 3.63 17.78
N PHE A 186 -6.16 4.70 17.11
CA PHE A 186 -7.18 4.65 16.05
C PHE A 186 -6.65 4.02 14.74
N ASP A 187 -5.47 4.43 14.28
CA ASP A 187 -4.90 3.95 13.02
C ASP A 187 -4.53 2.45 13.08
N ASN A 188 -4.07 1.98 14.24
CA ASN A 188 -3.77 0.58 14.50
C ASN A 188 -5.03 -0.29 14.40
N GLY A 189 -6.15 0.19 14.96
CA GLY A 189 -7.44 -0.47 14.85
C GLY A 189 -7.88 -0.64 13.40
N PHE A 190 -7.78 0.41 12.58
CA PHE A 190 -8.10 0.32 11.15
C PHE A 190 -7.17 -0.61 10.38
N CYS A 191 -5.86 -0.60 10.67
CA CYS A 191 -4.91 -1.50 10.02
C CYS A 191 -5.33 -2.97 10.15
N TYR A 192 -5.63 -3.41 11.38
CA TYR A 192 -6.11 -4.78 11.60
C TYR A 192 -7.47 -5.02 10.99
N SER A 193 -8.39 -4.04 11.06
CA SER A 193 -9.73 -4.19 10.50
C SER A 193 -9.69 -4.44 8.99
N ASP A 194 -9.03 -3.54 8.25
CA ASP A 194 -8.96 -3.60 6.79
C ASP A 194 -8.22 -4.87 6.33
N LEU A 195 -7.10 -5.19 7.00
CA LEU A 195 -6.35 -6.40 6.69
C LEU A 195 -7.16 -7.67 6.99
N GLY A 196 -7.85 -7.71 8.13
CA GLY A 196 -8.69 -8.83 8.54
C GLY A 196 -9.79 -9.13 7.54
N ILE A 197 -10.45 -8.10 7.02
CA ILE A 197 -11.44 -8.21 5.94
C ILE A 197 -10.78 -8.71 4.66
N GLN A 198 -9.67 -8.09 4.23
CA GLN A 198 -8.98 -8.43 2.98
C GLN A 198 -8.53 -9.90 2.93
N VAL A 199 -7.96 -10.40 4.02
CA VAL A 199 -7.47 -11.80 4.10
C VAL A 199 -8.49 -12.77 4.68
N LYS A 200 -9.72 -12.29 4.92
CA LYS A 200 -10.83 -13.08 5.48
C LYS A 200 -10.47 -13.79 6.79
N SER A 201 -9.80 -13.08 7.70
CA SER A 201 -9.31 -13.62 8.98
C SER A 201 -9.99 -12.96 10.17
N PRO A 202 -10.96 -13.64 10.80
CA PRO A 202 -11.58 -13.16 12.03
C PRO A 202 -10.59 -12.93 13.18
N THR A 203 -9.53 -13.74 13.28
CA THR A 203 -8.49 -13.59 14.32
C THR A 203 -7.68 -12.30 14.16
N ILE A 204 -7.61 -11.74 12.94
CA ILE A 204 -7.01 -10.42 12.73
C ILE A 204 -8.01 -9.33 13.11
N CYS A 205 -9.30 -9.45 12.78
CA CYS A 205 -10.34 -8.53 13.26
C CYS A 205 -10.37 -8.39 14.78
N GLU A 206 -10.20 -9.48 15.54
CA GLU A 206 -10.17 -9.41 17.02
C GLU A 206 -9.05 -8.52 17.57
N LYS A 207 -7.99 -8.29 16.78
CA LYS A 207 -6.90 -7.40 17.17
C LYS A 207 -7.23 -5.92 16.99
N SER A 208 -8.32 -5.55 16.30
CA SER A 208 -8.68 -4.15 16.05
C SER A 208 -9.40 -3.46 17.21
N GLU A 209 -9.56 -4.16 18.35
CA GLU A 209 -10.18 -3.70 19.61
C GLU A 209 -11.46 -2.87 19.38
N LEU A 210 -11.34 -1.55 19.22
CA LEU A 210 -12.44 -0.61 18.95
C LEU A 210 -13.26 -0.93 17.69
N PHE A 211 -12.64 -1.56 16.67
CA PHE A 211 -13.30 -1.88 15.40
C PHE A 211 -13.57 -3.37 15.21
N SER A 212 -13.36 -4.19 16.25
CA SER A 212 -13.48 -5.66 16.13
C SER A 212 -14.87 -6.06 15.66
N ASP A 213 -15.91 -5.47 16.24
CA ASP A 213 -17.31 -5.76 15.90
C ASP A 213 -17.66 -5.36 14.45
N ASP A 214 -17.23 -4.18 13.99
CA ASP A 214 -17.51 -3.71 12.62
C ASP A 214 -16.75 -4.54 11.58
N CYS A 215 -15.54 -4.98 11.92
CA CYS A 215 -14.75 -5.91 11.11
C CYS A 215 -15.43 -7.28 11.02
N MET A 216 -15.94 -7.81 12.13
CA MET A 216 -16.66 -9.08 12.17
C MET A 216 -17.97 -9.05 11.38
N ILE A 217 -18.73 -7.95 11.43
CA ILE A 217 -19.94 -7.76 10.62
C ILE A 217 -19.60 -7.87 9.13
N GLN A 218 -18.59 -7.14 8.68
CA GLN A 218 -18.17 -7.16 7.27
C GLN A 218 -17.62 -8.52 6.83
N LEU A 219 -16.93 -9.23 7.71
CA LEU A 219 -16.50 -10.61 7.46
C LEU A 219 -17.70 -11.55 7.34
N ALA A 220 -18.66 -11.50 8.26
CA ALA A 220 -19.85 -12.34 8.23
C ALA A 220 -20.61 -12.18 6.90
N GLU A 221 -20.77 -10.94 6.44
CA GLU A 221 -21.41 -10.62 5.17
C GLU A 221 -20.61 -11.10 3.96
N SER A 222 -19.31 -10.76 3.89
CA SER A 222 -18.45 -11.09 2.74
C SER A 222 -18.11 -12.59 2.62
N MET A 223 -18.04 -13.29 3.75
CA MET A 223 -17.82 -14.74 3.82
C MET A 223 -19.13 -15.52 3.76
N LYS A 224 -20.28 -14.86 3.89
CA LYS A 224 -21.60 -15.52 4.00
C LYS A 224 -21.64 -16.50 5.19
N ASP A 225 -21.03 -16.10 6.31
CA ASP A 225 -20.90 -16.92 7.51
C ASP A 225 -21.51 -16.21 8.72
N GLY A 226 -22.79 -16.51 8.98
CA GLY A 226 -23.51 -15.96 10.13
C GLY A 226 -23.00 -16.44 11.49
N THR A 227 -22.14 -17.47 11.55
CA THR A 227 -21.53 -17.89 12.82
C THR A 227 -20.54 -16.85 13.36
N LEU A 228 -19.97 -16.02 12.49
CA LEU A 228 -19.08 -14.93 12.89
C LEU A 228 -19.78 -13.86 13.73
N CYS A 229 -21.09 -13.71 13.60
CA CYS A 229 -21.88 -12.79 14.43
C CYS A 229 -21.86 -13.18 15.92
N GLU A 230 -21.55 -14.44 16.26
CA GLU A 230 -21.39 -14.87 17.66
C GLU A 230 -20.15 -14.26 18.33
N ARG A 231 -19.24 -13.68 17.54
CA ARG A 231 -18.02 -13.00 18.03
C ARG A 231 -18.19 -11.50 18.18
N VAL A 232 -19.35 -10.95 17.79
CA VAL A 232 -19.66 -9.53 17.94
C VAL A 232 -20.10 -9.26 19.38
N THR A 233 -19.35 -8.42 20.06
CA THR A 233 -19.50 -8.18 21.51
C THR A 233 -20.67 -7.25 21.83
N ASP A 234 -20.85 -6.18 21.06
CA ASP A 234 -21.99 -5.28 21.22
C ASP A 234 -23.29 -5.92 20.69
N ASP A 235 -24.30 -6.00 21.55
CA ASP A 235 -25.57 -6.66 21.26
C ASP A 235 -26.32 -6.04 20.06
N LYS A 236 -26.26 -4.71 19.92
CA LYS A 236 -26.92 -4.00 18.83
C LYS A 236 -26.20 -4.27 17.51
N LYS A 237 -24.86 -4.20 17.51
CA LYS A 237 -24.04 -4.57 16.35
C LYS A 237 -24.21 -6.03 15.98
N ARG A 238 -24.38 -6.93 16.95
CA ARG A 238 -24.64 -8.35 16.72
C ARG A 238 -25.99 -8.59 16.05
N ASN A 239 -27.04 -7.88 16.45
CA ASN A 239 -28.33 -7.90 15.74
C ASN A 239 -28.21 -7.41 14.29
N ILE A 240 -27.45 -6.34 14.06
CA ILE A 240 -27.14 -5.85 12.70
C ILE A 240 -26.41 -6.92 11.89
N CYS A 241 -25.40 -7.58 12.49
CA CYS A 241 -24.67 -8.67 11.86
C CYS A 241 -25.60 -9.79 11.39
N TYR A 242 -26.48 -10.30 12.27
CA TYR A 242 -27.41 -11.37 11.92
C TYR A 242 -28.40 -10.95 10.84
N ASN A 243 -28.86 -9.70 10.84
CA ASN A 243 -29.71 -9.16 9.78
C ASN A 243 -28.98 -9.20 8.42
N HIS A 244 -27.76 -8.65 8.35
CA HIS A 244 -26.97 -8.59 7.12
C HIS A 244 -26.62 -10.00 6.62
N ALA A 245 -26.11 -10.86 7.50
CA ALA A 245 -25.74 -12.23 7.17
C ALA A 245 -26.95 -13.07 6.73
N GLY A 246 -28.11 -12.91 7.39
CA GLY A 246 -29.36 -13.56 7.01
C GLY A 246 -29.80 -13.19 5.60
N ILE A 247 -29.80 -11.89 5.28
CA ILE A 247 -30.16 -11.39 3.94
C ILE A 247 -29.16 -11.87 2.88
N ALA A 248 -27.85 -11.76 3.14
CA ALA A 248 -26.80 -12.14 2.20
C ALA A 248 -26.78 -13.65 1.86
N THR A 249 -27.30 -14.48 2.77
CA THR A 249 -27.35 -15.95 2.64
C THR A 249 -28.74 -16.51 2.32
N ASN A 250 -29.78 -15.68 2.41
CA ASN A 250 -31.18 -16.11 2.46
C ASN A 250 -31.48 -17.12 3.60
N ASP A 251 -30.70 -17.09 4.68
CA ASP A 251 -30.92 -17.95 5.85
C ASP A 251 -31.81 -17.24 6.89
N ALA A 252 -33.10 -17.55 6.84
CA ALA A 252 -34.08 -17.03 7.77
C ALA A 252 -33.83 -17.44 9.23
N ALA A 253 -33.05 -18.51 9.49
CA ALA A 253 -32.70 -18.91 10.86
C ALA A 253 -31.77 -17.90 11.54
N LEU A 254 -31.00 -17.11 10.77
CA LEU A 254 -30.20 -16.02 11.32
C LEU A 254 -31.09 -14.86 11.80
N CYS A 255 -32.23 -14.60 11.14
CA CYS A 255 -33.20 -13.61 11.61
C CYS A 255 -33.83 -14.02 12.97
N ASP A 256 -33.97 -15.32 13.24
CA ASP A 256 -34.45 -15.81 14.54
C ASP A 256 -33.49 -15.45 15.68
N LYS A 257 -32.18 -15.36 15.40
CA LYS A 257 -31.13 -14.98 16.38
C LYS A 257 -31.14 -13.49 16.75
N ILE A 258 -31.88 -12.63 16.05
CA ILE A 258 -32.03 -11.21 16.42
C ILE A 258 -32.87 -11.10 17.70
N VAL A 259 -32.26 -10.56 18.76
CA VAL A 259 -32.87 -10.39 20.09
C VAL A 259 -33.47 -9.00 20.23
N ILE A 260 -34.75 -8.93 20.60
CA ILE A 260 -35.45 -7.66 20.79
C ILE A 260 -35.18 -7.14 22.21
N SER A 261 -34.41 -6.07 22.34
CA SER A 261 -34.14 -5.43 23.62
C SER A 261 -35.39 -4.69 24.14
N GLN A 262 -35.57 -4.68 25.47
CA GLN A 262 -36.61 -3.88 26.11
C GLN A 262 -36.37 -2.36 25.98
N VAL A 263 -35.10 -1.94 25.85
CA VAL A 263 -34.71 -0.52 25.79
C VAL A 263 -34.84 0.03 24.38
N PHE A 264 -34.55 -0.77 23.36
CA PHE A 264 -34.50 -0.37 21.94
C PHE A 264 -35.51 -1.13 21.08
N GLN A 265 -36.67 -1.45 21.66
CA GLN A 265 -37.66 -2.37 21.08
C GLN A 265 -38.02 -2.04 19.62
N SER A 266 -38.23 -0.76 19.29
CA SER A 266 -38.61 -0.35 17.92
C SER A 266 -37.50 -0.57 16.88
N SER A 267 -36.24 -0.34 17.25
CA SER A 267 -35.07 -0.55 16.39
C SER A 267 -34.87 -2.03 16.07
N ASP A 268 -34.87 -2.88 17.11
CA ASP A 268 -34.62 -4.31 16.94
C ASP A 268 -35.78 -5.01 16.21
N ILE A 269 -37.03 -4.62 16.48
CA ILE A 269 -38.20 -5.08 15.70
C ILE A 269 -38.02 -4.70 14.23
N SER A 270 -37.59 -3.47 13.94
CA SER A 270 -37.40 -3.05 12.55
C SER A 270 -36.31 -3.85 11.84
N LEU A 271 -35.21 -4.19 12.51
CA LEU A 271 -34.16 -5.04 11.96
C LEU A 271 -34.68 -6.47 11.69
N LYS A 272 -35.45 -7.04 12.63
CA LYS A 272 -35.98 -8.41 12.49
C LYS A 272 -37.02 -8.50 11.38
N ASP A 273 -37.95 -7.54 11.33
CA ASP A 273 -38.96 -7.42 10.26
C ASP A 273 -38.30 -7.28 8.88
N SER A 274 -37.28 -6.40 8.78
CA SER A 274 -36.52 -6.20 7.55
C SER A 274 -35.82 -7.48 7.09
N CYS A 275 -35.20 -8.22 8.01
CA CYS A 275 -34.51 -9.48 7.72
C CYS A 275 -35.47 -10.49 7.06
N TYR A 276 -36.64 -10.73 7.68
CA TYR A 276 -37.62 -11.65 7.13
C TYR A 276 -38.20 -11.19 5.80
N SER A 277 -38.52 -9.91 5.69
CA SER A 277 -39.15 -9.34 4.49
C SER A 277 -38.25 -9.44 3.25
N GLU A 278 -36.96 -9.08 3.39
CA GLU A 278 -36.01 -9.14 2.26
C GLU A 278 -35.75 -10.59 1.83
N ILE A 279 -35.61 -11.53 2.78
CA ILE A 279 -35.43 -12.95 2.45
C ILE A 279 -36.71 -13.52 1.81
N ALA A 280 -37.90 -13.18 2.32
CA ALA A 280 -39.17 -13.61 1.73
C ALA A 280 -39.29 -13.17 0.26
N LYS A 281 -38.95 -11.91 -0.01
CA LYS A 281 -38.94 -11.32 -1.35
C LYS A 281 -37.94 -11.99 -2.29
N ALA A 282 -36.72 -12.24 -1.81
CA ALA A 282 -35.64 -12.86 -2.58
C ALA A 282 -35.92 -14.34 -2.90
N THR A 283 -36.50 -15.06 -1.95
CA THR A 283 -36.79 -16.51 -2.07
C THR A 283 -38.19 -16.82 -2.57
N LYS A 284 -39.06 -15.81 -2.72
CA LYS A 284 -40.50 -15.96 -3.00
C LYS A 284 -41.24 -16.81 -1.97
N ASN A 285 -40.76 -16.78 -0.73
CA ASN A 285 -41.33 -17.55 0.36
C ASN A 285 -42.23 -16.68 1.25
N LYS A 286 -43.51 -16.60 0.89
CA LYS A 286 -44.53 -15.86 1.65
C LYS A 286 -44.66 -16.30 3.11
N SER A 287 -44.33 -17.54 3.47
CA SER A 287 -44.46 -18.00 4.84
C SER A 287 -43.51 -17.26 5.80
N LEU A 288 -42.43 -16.68 5.29
CA LEU A 288 -41.51 -15.86 6.08
C LEU A 288 -42.14 -14.52 6.49
N CYS A 289 -43.10 -14.00 5.72
CA CYS A 289 -43.82 -12.78 6.08
C CYS A 289 -44.68 -12.95 7.34
N GLU A 290 -45.09 -14.18 7.68
CA GLU A 290 -45.81 -14.46 8.93
C GLU A 290 -44.94 -14.22 10.18
N LYS A 291 -43.62 -14.19 10.02
CA LYS A 291 -42.67 -13.87 11.10
C LYS A 291 -42.40 -12.36 11.26
N VAL A 292 -42.94 -11.51 10.38
CA VAL A 292 -42.87 -10.05 10.51
C VAL A 292 -43.83 -9.60 11.61
N ILE A 293 -43.34 -8.81 12.55
CA ILE A 293 -44.03 -8.41 13.79
C ILE A 293 -44.98 -7.24 13.53
N ARG A 294 -44.53 -6.22 12.78
CA ARG A 294 -45.38 -5.06 12.48
C ARG A 294 -46.34 -5.37 11.34
N GLU A 295 -47.63 -5.18 11.59
CA GLU A 295 -48.70 -5.55 10.65
C GLU A 295 -48.64 -4.81 9.30
N ASP A 296 -48.22 -3.53 9.31
CA ASP A 296 -48.01 -2.74 8.09
C ASP A 296 -46.89 -3.32 7.22
N GLN A 297 -45.77 -3.69 7.85
CA GLN A 297 -44.63 -4.32 7.16
C GLN A 297 -44.96 -5.73 6.69
N LYS A 298 -45.75 -6.48 7.47
CA LYS A 298 -46.20 -7.83 7.12
C LYS A 298 -47.04 -7.81 5.85
N THR A 299 -48.03 -6.92 5.78
CA THR A 299 -48.87 -6.75 4.59
C THR A 299 -48.03 -6.38 3.37
N PHE A 300 -47.06 -5.46 3.55
CA PHE A 300 -46.12 -5.10 2.50
C PHE A 300 -45.28 -6.30 2.03
N CYS A 301 -44.71 -7.07 2.95
CA CYS A 301 -43.94 -8.28 2.66
C CYS A 301 -44.73 -9.28 1.80
N ILE A 302 -45.98 -9.59 2.18
CA ILE A 302 -46.86 -10.55 1.47
C ILE A 302 -47.10 -10.13 0.01
N SER A 303 -47.13 -8.82 -0.27
CA SER A 303 -47.32 -8.30 -1.62
C SER A 303 -46.09 -8.45 -2.52
N GLN A 304 -44.88 -8.61 -1.95
CA GLN A 304 -43.60 -8.62 -2.66
C GLN A 304 -42.96 -10.02 -2.76
N ALA A 305 -43.27 -10.90 -1.81
CA ALA A 305 -42.85 -12.31 -1.78
C ALA A 305 -43.66 -13.16 -2.76
#